data_AF-A0A533XCM5-F1
#
_entry.id   AF-A0A533XCM5-F1
#
_cell.length_a   1.000
_cell.length_b   1.000
_cell.length_c   1.000
_cell.angle_alpha   90.00
_cell.angle_beta   90.00
_cell.angle_gamma   90.00
#
_symmetry.space_group_name_H-M   'P 1'
#
loop_
_entity.id
_entity.type
_entity.pdbx_description
1 polymer ?
#
loop_
_entity_poly.entity_id
_entity_poly.type
_entity_poly.pdbx_seq_one_letter_code
_entity_poly.pdbx_strand_id
1 'polypeptide(L)' 'MNPFTTLHVFLYRLTGGSIGGRFRGAPVLLLTTTGRKTGKQRTTPLLYLADETNLAIVASNGGRDRAPSW' A
#
# COMPACT_ATOMS: atom_id res chain seq x y z
N MET A 1 -4.89 5.52 10.93
CA MET A 1 -4.10 5.77 9.70
C MET A 1 -3.75 7.26 9.68
N ASN A 2 -2.65 7.67 9.07
CA ASN A 2 -2.40 9.10 8.90
C ASN A 2 -3.34 9.67 7.79
N PRO A 3 -3.65 10.98 7.78
CA PRO A 3 -4.59 11.57 6.82
C PRO A 3 -4.13 11.46 5.36
N PHE A 4 -2.82 11.51 5.11
CA PHE A 4 -2.24 11.36 3.77
C PHE A 4 -2.54 10.00 3.14
N THR A 5 -2.35 8.91 3.90
CA THR A 5 -2.66 7.55 3.46
C THR A 5 -4.15 7.40 3.19
N THR A 6 -5.00 7.96 4.04
CA THR A 6 -6.46 7.92 3.84
C THR A 6 -6.86 8.60 2.53
N LEU A 7 -6.34 9.80 2.26
CA LEU A 7 -6.60 10.54 1.03
C LEU A 7 -6.07 9.80 -0.21
N HIS A 8 -4.87 9.23 -0.13
CA HIS A 8 -4.28 8.44 -1.23
C HIS A 8 -5.14 7.24 -1.57
N VAL A 9 -5.55 6.45 -0.58
CA VAL A 9 -6.44 5.29 -0.78
C VAL A 9 -7.77 5.72 -1.38
N PHE A 10 -8.34 6.83 -0.91
CA PHE A 10 -9.60 7.37 -1.43
C PHE A 10 -9.49 7.74 -2.92
N LEU A 11 -8.48 8.54 -3.29
CA LEU A 11 -8.28 8.98 -4.68
C LEU A 11 -7.93 7.80 -5.61
N TYR A 12 -7.11 6.86 -5.14
CA TYR A 12 -6.82 5.64 -5.89
C TYR A 12 -8.11 4.90 -6.23
N ARG A 13 -8.96 4.64 -5.23
CA ARG A 13 -10.22 3.89 -5.44
C ARG A 13 -11.21 4.67 -6.31
N LEU A 14 -11.36 5.97 -6.07
CA LEU A 14 -12.28 6.82 -6.82
C LEU A 14 -11.95 6.87 -8.32
N THR A 15 -10.66 6.80 -8.66
CA THR A 15 -10.17 7.00 -10.03
C THR A 15 -9.72 5.71 -10.73
N GLY A 16 -9.94 4.55 -10.11
CA GLY A 16 -9.44 3.28 -10.63
C GLY A 16 -7.91 3.22 -10.73
N GLY A 17 -7.19 3.97 -9.90
CA GLY A 17 -5.73 4.07 -9.89
C GLY A 17 -5.14 5.15 -10.80
N SER A 18 -5.95 5.88 -11.57
CA SER A 18 -5.46 6.97 -12.43
C SER A 18 -4.76 8.07 -11.61
N ILE A 19 -5.26 8.34 -10.40
CA ILE A 19 -4.59 9.18 -9.40
C ILE A 19 -4.04 8.28 -8.29
N GLY A 20 -2.74 8.38 -8.04
CA GLY A 20 -2.06 7.65 -6.96
C GLY A 20 -1.72 6.19 -7.28
N GLY A 21 -2.01 5.69 -8.49
CA GLY A 21 -1.61 4.34 -8.93
C GLY A 21 -0.16 4.24 -9.40
N ARG A 22 0.59 5.35 -9.44
CA ARG A 22 2.04 5.36 -9.68
C ARG A 22 2.73 6.30 -8.72
N PHE A 23 3.94 5.94 -8.31
CA PHE A 23 4.82 6.79 -7.52
C PHE A 23 6.23 6.74 -8.08
N ARG A 24 6.78 7.90 -8.47
CA ARG A 24 8.08 8.04 -9.15
C ARG A 24 8.27 7.05 -10.31
N GLY A 25 7.22 6.84 -11.10
CA GLY A 25 7.23 5.95 -12.26
C GLY A 25 6.96 4.47 -11.95
N ALA A 26 7.01 4.04 -10.69
CA ALA A 26 6.71 2.66 -10.28
C ALA A 26 5.21 2.47 -9.96
N PRO A 27 4.64 1.27 -10.21
CA PRO A 27 3.22 1.02 -9.97
C PRO A 27 2.93 0.83 -8.48
N VAL A 28 1.73 1.23 -8.07
CA VAL A 28 1.24 1.14 -6.69
C VAL A 28 0.05 0.18 -6.64
N LEU A 29 -0.02 -0.65 -5.61
CA LEU A 29 -1.20 -1.42 -5.25
C LEU A 29 -1.73 -1.00 -3.88
N LEU A 30 -2.96 -1.40 -3.56
CA LEU A 30 -3.56 -1.23 -2.24
C LEU A 30 -3.56 -2.56 -1.49
N LEU A 31 -2.67 -2.74 -0.52
CA LEU A 31 -2.65 -3.91 0.34
C LEU A 31 -3.62 -3.71 1.50
N THR A 32 -4.60 -4.61 1.65
CA THR A 32 -5.48 -4.62 2.84
C THR A 32 -5.12 -5.81 3.72
N THR A 33 -4.75 -5.56 4.98
CA THR A 33 -4.43 -6.61 5.96
C THR A 33 -5.29 -6.51 7.20
N THR A 34 -5.45 -7.64 7.89
CA THR A 34 -6.16 -7.73 9.17
C THR A 34 -5.16 -7.58 10.31
N GLY A 35 -5.31 -6.52 11.12
CA GLY A 35 -4.34 -6.26 12.19
C GLY A 35 -4.34 -7.37 13.24
N ARG A 36 -3.23 -8.10 13.37
CA ARG A 36 -3.06 -9.27 14.28
C ARG A 36 -3.59 -9.07 15.70
N LYS A 37 -3.41 -7.87 16.28
CA LYS A 37 -3.85 -7.56 17.64
C LYS A 37 -5.29 -7.06 17.74
N THR A 38 -5.79 -6.41 16.69
CA THR A 38 -7.05 -5.64 16.75
C THR A 38 -8.18 -6.22 15.91
N GLY A 39 -7.91 -7.13 14.99
CA GLY A 39 -8.88 -7.64 14.00
C GLY A 39 -9.33 -6.61 12.96
N LYS A 40 -9.05 -5.32 13.15
CA LYS A 40 -9.42 -4.25 12.21
C LYS A 40 -8.65 -4.37 10.89
N GLN A 41 -9.38 -4.26 9.77
CA GLN A 41 -8.79 -4.12 8.45
C GLN A 41 -8.10 -2.77 8.28
N ARG A 42 -6.94 -2.76 7.62
CA ARG A 42 -6.17 -1.56 7.30
C ARG A 42 -5.64 -1.67 5.88
N THR A 43 -5.75 -0.59 5.11
CA THR A 43 -5.25 -0.52 3.74
C THR A 43 -4.01 0.36 3.64
N THR A 44 -2.92 -0.16 3.07
CA THR A 44 -1.67 0.56 2.84
C THR A 44 -1.35 0.58 1.35
N PRO A 45 -1.15 1.76 0.72
CA PRO A 45 -0.62 1.84 -0.63
C PRO A 45 0.86 1.46 -0.64
N LEU A 46 1.26 0.55 -1.52
CA LEU A 46 2.63 0.04 -1.62
C LEU A 46 3.09 -0.02 -3.07
N LEU A 47 4.37 0.25 -3.30
CA LEU A 47 5.02 -0.14 -4.54
C LEU A 47 5.03 -1.68 -4.65
N TYR A 48 4.87 -2.18 -5.86
CA TYR A 48 4.98 -3.61 -6.13
C TYR A 48 5.81 -3.90 -7.38
N LEU A 49 6.30 -5.13 -7.46
CA LEU A 49 6.89 -5.72 -8.65
C LEU A 49 5.95 -6.83 -9.14
N ALA A 50 5.70 -6.88 -10.44
CA ALA A 50 5.00 -8.01 -11.04
C ALA A 50 6.02 -9.10 -11.39
N ASP A 51 5.68 -10.35 -11.06
CA ASP A 51 6.47 -11.54 -11.35
C ASP A 51 5.53 -12.61 -11.93
N GLU A 52 5.36 -12.58 -13.25
CA GLU A 52 4.33 -13.34 -13.98
C GLU A 52 2.92 -13.14 -13.40
N THR A 53 2.40 -14.16 -12.70
CA THR A 53 1.09 -14.15 -12.05
C THR A 53 1.17 -13.69 -10.59
N ASN A 54 2.38 -13.52 -10.06
CA ASN A 54 2.65 -13.11 -8.68
C ASN A 54 2.90 -11.60 -8.58
N LEU A 55 2.63 -11.05 -7.40
CA LEU A 55 2.96 -9.67 -7.03
C LEU A 55 3.87 -9.69 -5.81
N ALA A 56 5.04 -9.08 -5.93
CA ALA A 56 5.97 -8.92 -4.83
C ALA A 56 5.89 -7.51 -4.25
N ILE A 57 5.85 -7.43 -2.91
CA ILE A 57 5.93 -6.18 -2.15
C ILE A 57 7.09 -6.26 -1.17
N VAL A 58 7.71 -5.13 -0.87
CA VAL A 58 8.87 -5.07 0.03
C VAL A 58 8.48 -4.39 1.33
N ALA A 59 8.66 -5.09 2.45
CA ALA A 59 8.40 -4.61 3.79
C ALA A 59 9.51 -3.65 4.31
N SER A 60 9.94 -2.69 3.49
CA SER A 60 11.09 -1.83 3.80
C SER A 60 10.83 -0.80 4.89
N ASN A 61 9.56 -0.41 5.09
CA ASN A 61 9.15 0.71 5.97
C ASN A 61 9.96 2.00 5.75
N GLY A 62 10.41 2.25 4.51
CA GLY A 62 11.28 3.39 4.19
C GLY A 62 12.67 3.30 4.81
N GLY A 63 13.17 2.10 5.09
CA GLY A 63 14.50 1.85 5.66
C GLY A 63 14.57 1.97 7.19
N ARG A 64 13.43 2.03 7.88
CA ARG A 64 13.41 2.10 9.36
C ARG A 64 13.78 0.75 9.98
N ASP A 65 14.35 0.79 11.19
CA ASP A 65 14.76 -0.41 11.97
C ASP A 65 13.61 -1.39 12.28
N ARG A 66 12.37 -0.89 12.27
CA ARG A 66 11.18 -1.70 12.56
C ARG A 66 10.49 -2.09 11.27
N ALA A 67 10.14 -3.37 11.16
CA ALA A 67 9.22 -3.86 10.13
C ALA A 67 7.89 -3.08 10.14
N PRO A 68 7.25 -2.90 8.98
CA PRO A 68 5.93 -2.28 8.92
C PRO A 68 4.89 -3.16 9.62
N SER A 69 3.80 -2.55 10.07
CA SER A 69 2.77 -3.23 10.86
C SER A 69 1.72 -3.97 10.03
N TRP A 70 1.76 -3.84 8.70
CA TRP A 70 0.77 -4.44 7.82
C TRP A 70 1.01 -5.94 7.66
#